data_AF-A0A1J4UIE3-F1
#
_entry.id   AF-A0A1J4UIE3-F1
#
_cell.length_a   1.000
_cell.length_b   1.000
_cell.length_c   1.000
_cell.angle_alpha   90.00
_cell.angle_beta   90.00
_cell.angle_gamma   90.00
#
_symmetry.space_group_name_H-M   'P 1'
#
loop_
_entity.id
_entity.type
_entity.pdbx_description
1 polymer ?
#
loop_
_entity_poly.entity_id
_entity_poly.type
_entity_poly.pdbx_seq_one_letter_code
_entity_poly.pdbx_strand_id
1 'polypeptide(L)' 'MTVKSMVKGREMTAVIWKEEEQFVRTEGAEQCPAGHSISLCPQFDISSFGKSQEEALENLKDAVKLFLL' A
#
# COMPACT_ATOMS: atom_id res chain seq x y z
N MET A 1 -9.94 0.23 5.29
CA MET A 1 -9.61 0.38 6.73
C MET A 1 -8.45 1.34 6.91
N THR A 2 -8.35 2.00 8.06
CA THR A 2 -7.26 2.92 8.36
C THR A 2 -6.42 2.37 9.51
N VAL A 3 -5.10 2.35 9.36
CA VAL A 3 -4.15 1.83 10.33
C VAL A 3 -3.14 2.91 10.68
N LYS A 4 -2.86 3.09 11.97
CA LYS A 4 -1.76 3.95 12.43
C LYS A 4 -0.55 3.11 12.79
N SER A 5 0.64 3.58 12.45
CA SER A 5 1.90 2.90 12.80
C SER A 5 3.00 3.92 13.03
N MET A 6 4.11 3.46 13.63
CA MET A 6 5.28 4.29 13.88
C MET A 6 6.44 3.77 13.02
N VAL A 7 7.03 4.63 12.19
CA VAL A 7 8.18 4.29 11.33
C VAL A 7 9.28 5.33 11.55
N LYS A 8 10.48 4.87 11.95
CA LYS A 8 11.62 5.74 12.30
C LYS A 8 11.24 6.90 13.24
N GLY A 9 10.37 6.64 14.22
CA GLY A 9 9.94 7.65 15.21
C GLY A 9 8.92 8.67 14.70
N ARG A 10 8.38 8.52 13.48
CA ARG A 10 7.28 9.34 12.94
C ARG A 10 6.00 8.53 12.90
N GLU A 11 4.88 9.15 13.28
CA GLU A 11 3.54 8.56 13.08
C GLU A 11 3.21 8.56 11.58
N MET A 12 2.78 7.40 11.08
CA MET A 12 2.21 7.25 9.75
C MET A 12 0.78 6.72 9.84
N THR A 13 -0.05 7.10 8.88
CA THR A 13 -1.40 6.57 8.72
C THR A 13 -1.50 5.88 7.37
N ALA A 14 -1.82 4.60 7.37
CA ALA A 14 -2.07 3.82 6.18
C ALA A 14 -3.58 3.69 5.95
N VAL A 15 -4.04 3.99 4.74
CA VAL A 15 -5.36 3.59 4.26
C VAL A 15 -5.18 2.31 3.45
N ILE A 16 -5.93 1.27 3.79
CA ILE A 16 -5.82 -0.06 3.18
C ILE A 16 -7.17 -0.47 2.63
N TRP A 17 -7.20 -0.94 1.40
CA TRP A 17 -8.38 -1.53 0.79
C TRP A 17 -7.99 -2.76 -0.01
N LYS A 18 -8.95 -3.67 -0.17
CA LYS A 18 -8.80 -4.82 -1.05
C LYS A 18 -9.34 -4.44 -2.42
N GLU A 19 -8.58 -4.73 -3.46
CA GLU A 19 -9.07 -4.57 -4.82
C GLU A 19 -9.88 -5.83 -5.16
N GLU A 20 -11.21 -5.69 -5.06
CA GLU A 20 -12.15 -6.79 -5.27
C GLU A 20 -12.40 -7.07 -6.75
N GLU A 21 -12.20 -6.06 -7.60
CA GLU A 21 -12.39 -6.17 -9.04
C GLU A 21 -11.03 -6.18 -9.75
N GLN A 22 -10.87 -7.15 -10.65
CA GLN A 22 -9.79 -7.14 -11.62
C GLN A 22 -10.04 -5.93 -12.53
N PHE A 23 -9.23 -4.87 -12.43
CA PHE A 23 -9.35 -3.75 -13.35
C PHE A 23 -8.82 -4.19 -14.72
N VAL A 24 -9.69 -4.80 -15.54
CA VAL A 24 -9.37 -5.14 -16.93
C VAL A 24 -9.56 -3.88 -17.76
N ARG A 25 -8.52 -3.05 -17.92
CA ARG A 25 -8.52 -2.04 -18.98
C ARG A 25 -7.18 -1.89 -19.69
N THR A 26 -7.24 -2.27 -20.97
CA THR A 26 -6.55 -1.74 -22.16
C THR A 26 -5.05 -1.45 -22.02
N GLU A 27 -4.27 -2.36 -22.60
CA GLU A 27 -2.95 -2.17 -23.21
C GLU A 27 -2.02 -1.15 -22.53
N GLY A 28 -1.13 -1.66 -21.67
CA GLY A 28 0.07 -0.94 -21.23
C GLY A 28 0.18 -0.63 -19.74
N ALA A 29 -0.88 -0.84 -18.95
CA ALA A 29 -0.81 -0.72 -17.49
C ALA A 29 -0.51 -2.08 -16.84
N GLU A 30 0.49 -2.11 -15.96
CA GLU A 30 0.88 -3.29 -15.17
C GLU A 30 -0.32 -3.76 -14.33
N GLN A 31 -0.74 -5.00 -14.56
CA GLN A 31 -1.96 -5.57 -13.99
C GLN A 31 -1.78 -5.80 -12.48
N CYS A 32 -2.60 -5.16 -11.65
CA CYS A 32 -2.79 -5.63 -10.27
C CYS A 32 -3.70 -6.87 -10.32
N PRO A 33 -3.22 -8.08 -9.96
CA PRO A 33 -4.05 -9.27 -10.02
C PRO A 33 -5.21 -9.14 -9.03
N ALA A 34 -6.42 -9.57 -9.43
CA ALA A 34 -7.57 -9.58 -8.53
C ALA A 34 -7.22 -10.26 -7.20
N GLY A 35 -7.64 -9.64 -6.10
CA GLY A 35 -7.38 -10.17 -4.76
C GLY A 35 -6.15 -9.61 -4.05
N HIS A 36 -5.44 -8.63 -4.62
CA HIS A 36 -4.40 -7.89 -3.90
C HIS A 36 -5.01 -6.82 -2.98
N SER A 37 -4.28 -6.51 -1.92
CA SER A 37 -4.55 -5.37 -1.04
C SER A 37 -3.61 -4.23 -1.39
N ILE A 38 -4.16 -3.03 -1.40
CA ILE A 38 -3.43 -1.78 -1.62
C ILE A 38 -3.36 -1.05 -0.29
N SER A 39 -2.19 -0.50 0.02
CA SER A 39 -1.98 0.38 1.15
C SER A 39 -1.40 1.72 0.66
N LEU A 40 -1.90 2.81 1.21
CA LEU A 40 -1.46 4.18 0.90
C LEU A 40 -1.14 4.92 2.19
N CYS A 41 0.01 5.59 2.24
CA CYS A 41 0.39 6.52 3.29
C CYS A 41 0.22 7.97 2.77
N PRO A 42 -0.90 8.65 3.07
CA PRO A 42 -1.19 9.96 2.51
C PRO A 42 -0.20 11.05 2.94
N GLN A 43 0.45 10.88 4.10
CA GLN A 43 1.45 11.84 4.58
C GLN A 43 2.68 11.96 3.68
N PHE A 44 3.01 10.89 2.98
CA PHE A 44 4.23 10.80 2.16
C PHE A 44 3.96 10.54 0.68
N ASP A 45 2.67 10.38 0.31
CA ASP A 45 2.24 9.99 -1.04
C ASP A 45 2.92 8.69 -1.53
N ILE A 46 3.00 7.71 -0.64
CA ILE A 46 3.61 6.39 -0.90
C ILE A 46 2.53 5.33 -0.85
N SER A 47 2.44 4.52 -1.90
CA SER A 47 1.58 3.34 -1.94
C SER A 47 2.38 2.05 -2.07
N SER A 48 1.79 0.94 -1.63
CA SER A 48 2.33 -0.40 -1.89
C SER A 48 1.21 -1.42 -2.07
N PHE A 49 1.59 -2.58 -2.60
CA PHE A 49 0.69 -3.68 -2.91
C PHE A 49 1.14 -4.95 -2.18
N GLY A 50 0.20 -5.83 -1.86
CA GLY A 50 0.48 -7.16 -1.28
C GLY A 50 -0.67 -8.12 -1.54
N LYS A 51 -0.44 -9.43 -1.41
CA LYS A 51 -1.48 -10.46 -1.58
C LYS A 51 -2.46 -10.47 -0.41
N SER A 52 -2.06 -9.92 0.73
CA SER A 52 -2.90 -9.68 1.90
C SER A 52 -2.76 -8.25 2.42
N GLN A 53 -3.66 -7.84 3.33
CA GLN A 53 -3.60 -6.52 3.96
C GLN A 53 -2.33 -6.36 4.80
N GLU A 54 -1.88 -7.45 5.44
CA GLU A 54 -0.66 -7.48 6.23
C GLU A 54 0.58 -7.30 5.36
N GLU A 55 0.66 -8.01 4.22
CA GLU A 55 1.77 -7.87 3.27
C GLU A 55 1.81 -6.47 2.68
N ALA A 56 0.66 -5.92 2.27
CA ALA A 56 0.57 -4.55 1.78
C ALA A 56 1.00 -3.54 2.85
N LEU A 57 0.70 -3.77 4.13
CA LEU A 57 1.12 -2.86 5.20
C LEU A 57 2.62 -2.96 5.49
N GLU A 58 3.21 -4.16 5.50
CA GLU A 58 4.64 -4.36 5.68
C GLU A 58 5.44 -3.72 4.55
N ASN A 59 5.03 -3.94 3.30
CA ASN A 59 5.65 -3.33 2.12
C ASN A 59 5.60 -1.79 2.20
N LEU A 60 4.47 -1.22 2.66
CA LEU A 60 4.34 0.22 2.84
C LEU A 60 5.29 0.75 3.93
N LYS A 61 5.42 0.04 5.05
CA LYS A 61 6.37 0.45 6.10
C LYS A 61 7.79 0.47 5.55
N ASP A 62 8.18 -0.54 4.76
CA ASP A 62 9.52 -0.59 4.18
C ASP A 62 9.75 0.51 3.16
N ALA A 63 8.76 0.79 2.30
CA ALA A 63 8.82 1.94 1.39
C ALA A 63 8.95 3.27 2.13
N VAL A 64 8.19 3.48 3.22
CA VAL A 64 8.30 4.68 4.07
C VAL A 64 9.66 4.74 4.79
N LYS A 65 10.21 3.61 5.26
CA LYS A 65 11.56 3.55 5.85
C LYS A 65 12.63 4.00 4.86
N LEU A 66 12.51 3.57 3.60
CA LEU A 66 13.41 3.96 2.50
C LEU A 66 13.25 5.45 2.15
N PHE A 67 12.02 5.96 2.12
CA PHE A 67 11.76 7.38 1.87
C PHE A 67 12.32 8.30 2.97
N LEU A 68 12.22 7.87 4.23
CA LEU A 68 12.75 8.60 5.40
C LEU A 68 14.23 8.33 5.67
N LEU A 69 15.02 7.90 4.67
CA LEU A 69 16.48 7.79 4.81
C LEU A 69 17.13 9.13 5.12
#